data_AF-A0A173QNK1-F1
#
_entry.id   AF-A0A173QNK1-F1
#
_cell.length_a   1.000
_cell.length_b   1.000
_cell.length_c   1.000
_cell.angle_alpha   90.00
_cell.angle_beta   90.00
_cell.angle_gamma   90.00
#
_symmetry.space_group_name_H-M   'P 1'
#
loop_
_entity.id
_entity.type
_entity.pdbx_description
1 polymer ?
#
loop_
_entity_poly.entity_id
_entity_poly.type
_entity_poly.pdbx_seq_one_letter_code
_entity_poly.pdbx_strand_id
1 'polypeptide(L)'
;MGSTTTSLSLDEIRKAQRADGPASILAIGTANPANHVIQAEYPDYYFRITNSEHMTDLKEKFKRMCDKSMIRKRHMHLTEEFLKENPDMCAYMAPSLDVRQDIVVVEVPKLGKEAAVKAIKEWGQPKSKITHVVFCTTSGVDMPGADYQLTKLLGLRPSVKRLMMYQQGCYAG
;
A
#
# COMPACT_ATOMS: atom_id res chain seq x y z
N MET A 1 26.63 -46.18 23.38
CA MET A 1 25.24 -45.99 22.91
C MET A 1 25.26 -44.84 21.92
N GLY A 2 25.43 -45.14 20.64
CA GLY A 2 25.53 -44.12 19.59
C GLY A 2 24.14 -43.58 19.27
N SER A 3 23.98 -42.26 19.41
CA SER A 3 22.80 -41.53 18.96
C SER A 3 22.75 -41.57 17.43
N THR A 4 21.96 -42.47 16.86
CA THR A 4 21.61 -42.49 15.43
C THR A 4 20.65 -41.35 15.13
N THR A 5 21.21 -40.18 14.80
CA THR A 5 20.46 -39.12 14.10
C THR A 5 20.16 -39.61 12.69
N THR A 6 18.94 -40.09 12.46
CA THR A 6 18.42 -40.41 11.13
C THR A 6 18.33 -39.13 10.32
N SER A 7 19.22 -38.95 9.34
CA SER A 7 19.09 -37.88 8.35
C SER A 7 17.89 -38.21 7.46
N LEU A 8 16.80 -37.44 7.59
CA LEU A 8 15.69 -37.49 6.63
C LEU A 8 16.21 -37.25 5.21
N SER A 9 15.72 -38.02 4.25
CA SER A 9 16.05 -37.79 2.84
C SER A 9 15.47 -36.45 2.37
N LEU A 10 16.09 -35.83 1.37
CA LEU A 10 15.61 -34.57 0.78
C LEU A 10 14.16 -34.67 0.28
N ASP A 11 13.76 -35.84 -0.21
CA ASP A 11 12.42 -36.06 -0.72
C ASP A 11 11.36 -36.14 0.38
N GLU A 12 11.70 -36.73 1.53
CA GLU A 12 10.83 -36.75 2.71
C GLU A 12 10.61 -35.33 3.25
N ILE A 13 11.67 -34.52 3.32
CA ILE A 13 11.59 -33.11 3.72
C ILE A 13 10.67 -32.33 2.77
N ARG A 14 10.85 -32.50 1.46
CA ARG A 14 10.03 -31.80 0.44
C ARG A 14 8.57 -32.20 0.49
N LYS A 15 8.27 -33.49 0.67
CA LYS A 15 6.89 -33.98 0.78
C LYS A 15 6.21 -33.42 2.04
N ALA A 16 6.90 -33.45 3.19
CA ALA A 16 6.36 -32.95 4.45
C ALA A 16 6.11 -31.42 4.48
N GLN A 17 6.78 -30.65 3.62
CA GLN A 17 6.62 -29.19 3.54
C GLN A 17 5.49 -28.73 2.61
N ARG A 18 4.95 -29.62 1.75
CA ARG A 18 3.90 -29.25 0.80
C ARG A 18 2.54 -29.29 1.47
N ALA A 19 1.72 -28.29 1.17
CA ALA A 19 0.31 -28.29 1.54
C ALA A 19 -0.50 -29.10 0.53
N ASP A 20 -1.55 -29.76 1.01
CA ASP A 20 -2.55 -30.41 0.18
C ASP A 20 -3.65 -29.40 -0.21
N GLY A 21 -4.18 -29.54 -1.44
CA GLY A 21 -5.24 -28.69 -1.96
C GLY A 21 -4.78 -27.33 -2.52
N PRO A 22 -5.72 -26.56 -3.09
CA PRO A 22 -5.42 -25.24 -3.66
C PRO A 22 -5.31 -24.15 -2.58
N ALA A 23 -4.62 -23.05 -2.91
CA ALA A 23 -4.64 -21.85 -2.08
C ALA A 23 -6.06 -21.25 -2.03
N SER A 24 -6.45 -20.70 -0.87
CA SER A 24 -7.75 -20.09 -0.66
C SER A 24 -7.61 -18.75 0.07
N ILE A 25 -8.55 -17.83 -0.19
CA ILE A 25 -8.64 -16.56 0.53
C ILE A 25 -9.42 -16.80 1.82
N LEU A 26 -8.75 -16.63 2.97
CA LEU A 26 -9.34 -16.90 4.28
C LEU A 26 -9.97 -15.66 4.95
N ALA A 27 -9.55 -14.45 4.57
CA ALA A 27 -10.06 -13.18 5.09
C ALA A 27 -9.63 -12.01 4.19
N ILE A 28 -10.39 -10.92 4.21
CA ILE A 28 -10.11 -9.70 3.43
C ILE A 28 -10.32 -8.46 4.28
N GLY A 29 -9.28 -7.63 4.40
CA GLY A 29 -9.34 -6.35 5.09
C GLY A 29 -8.95 -5.20 4.18
N THR A 30 -9.68 -4.09 4.24
CA THR A 30 -9.40 -2.88 3.46
C THR A 30 -9.30 -1.65 4.36
N ALA A 31 -8.50 -0.66 3.94
CA ALA A 31 -8.35 0.62 4.61
C ALA A 31 -8.16 1.74 3.59
N ASN A 32 -8.59 2.94 3.94
CA ASN A 32 -8.44 4.14 3.14
C ASN A 32 -8.04 5.29 4.07
N PRO A 33 -7.27 6.29 3.58
CA PRO A 33 -7.03 7.52 4.33
C PRO A 33 -8.34 8.21 4.76
N ALA A 34 -8.30 8.92 5.89
CA ALA A 34 -9.48 9.61 6.43
C ALA A 34 -9.97 10.74 5.51
N ASN A 35 -9.03 11.51 4.93
CA ASN A 35 -9.36 12.58 4.00
C ASN A 35 -9.95 12.03 2.70
N HIS A 36 -10.96 12.71 2.18
CA HIS A 36 -11.60 12.38 0.92
C HIS A 36 -12.06 13.62 0.17
N VAL A 37 -12.11 13.50 -1.15
CA VAL A 37 -12.56 14.55 -2.07
C VAL A 37 -13.74 14.05 -2.88
N ILE A 38 -14.74 14.92 -3.04
CA ILE A 38 -15.90 14.65 -3.90
C ILE A 38 -15.51 14.94 -5.34
N GLN A 39 -15.80 14.01 -6.25
CA GLN A 39 -15.33 14.12 -7.64
C GLN A 39 -15.90 15.35 -8.35
N ALA A 40 -17.15 15.72 -8.04
CA ALA A 40 -17.81 16.92 -8.60
C ALA A 40 -17.11 18.23 -8.21
N GLU A 41 -16.48 18.28 -7.02
CA GLU A 41 -15.76 19.46 -6.51
C GLU A 41 -14.26 19.41 -6.83
N TYR A 42 -13.76 18.25 -7.27
CA TYR A 42 -12.34 18.02 -7.50
C TYR A 42 -11.70 18.96 -8.54
N PRO A 43 -12.37 19.32 -9.66
CA PRO A 43 -11.81 20.30 -10.61
C PRO A 43 -11.55 21.66 -9.97
N ASP A 44 -12.45 22.15 -9.11
CA ASP A 44 -12.29 23.44 -8.45
C ASP A 44 -11.17 23.38 -7.41
N TYR A 45 -11.18 22.33 -6.58
CA TYR A 45 -10.11 22.07 -5.61
C TYR A 45 -8.73 21.98 -6.27
N TYR A 46 -8.59 21.13 -7.30
CA TYR A 46 -7.32 20.85 -7.96
C TYR A 46 -6.75 22.13 -8.60
N PHE A 47 -7.55 22.85 -9.38
CA PHE A 47 -7.07 24.06 -10.06
C PHE A 47 -6.75 25.20 -9.10
N ARG A 48 -7.42 25.28 -7.95
CA ARG A 48 -7.09 26.24 -6.89
C ARG A 48 -5.76 25.90 -6.22
N ILE A 49 -5.60 24.66 -5.72
CA ILE A 49 -4.39 24.28 -4.97
C ILE A 49 -3.13 24.25 -5.85
N THR A 50 -3.27 24.03 -7.16
CA THR A 50 -2.16 24.10 -8.12
C THR A 50 -1.98 25.47 -8.77
N ASN A 51 -2.62 26.53 -8.25
CA ASN A 51 -2.55 27.90 -8.79
C ASN A 51 -2.81 27.98 -10.31
N SER A 52 -3.71 27.12 -10.81
CA SER A 52 -3.96 26.93 -12.24
C SER A 52 -5.31 27.50 -12.70
N GLU A 53 -6.01 28.27 -11.86
CA GLU A 53 -7.36 28.80 -12.17
C GLU A 53 -7.41 29.67 -13.44
N HIS A 54 -6.29 30.30 -13.80
CA HIS A 54 -6.13 31.07 -15.04
C HIS A 54 -6.18 30.20 -16.31
N MET A 55 -6.01 28.88 -16.21
CA MET A 55 -6.06 27.92 -17.33
C MET A 55 -7.48 27.39 -17.55
N THR A 56 -8.41 28.27 -17.92
CA THR A 56 -9.86 27.98 -18.00
C THR A 56 -10.21 26.81 -18.93
N ASP A 57 -9.62 26.77 -20.12
CA ASP A 57 -9.91 25.73 -21.12
C ASP A 57 -9.44 24.35 -20.64
N LEU A 58 -8.30 24.31 -19.93
CA LEU A 58 -7.78 23.11 -19.32
C LEU A 58 -8.67 22.64 -18.17
N LYS A 59 -9.20 23.58 -17.37
CA LYS A 59 -10.17 23.30 -16.29
C LYS A 59 -11.46 22.69 -16.84
N GLU A 60 -11.99 23.23 -17.94
CA GLU A 60 -13.20 22.69 -18.57
C GLU A 60 -12.95 21.28 -19.13
N LYS A 61 -11.81 21.04 -19.77
CA LYS A 61 -11.39 19.70 -20.19
C LYS A 61 -11.29 18.74 -19.00
N PHE A 62 -10.68 19.18 -17.90
CA PHE A 62 -10.52 18.37 -16.69
C PHE A 62 -11.86 18.04 -16.02
N LYS A 63 -12.78 19.00 -15.96
CA LYS A 63 -14.14 18.79 -15.47
C LYS A 63 -14.87 17.72 -16.29
N ARG A 64 -14.85 17.80 -17.62
CA ARG A 64 -15.46 16.78 -18.49
C ARG A 64 -14.89 15.37 -18.26
N MET A 65 -13.60 15.25 -17.97
CA MET A 65 -12.98 13.95 -17.60
C MET A 65 -13.48 13.46 -16.24
N CYS A 66 -13.58 14.35 -15.25
CA CYS A 66 -14.10 14.01 -13.93
C CYS A 66 -15.56 13.55 -14.00
N ASP A 67 -16.42 14.27 -14.73
CA ASP A 67 -17.85 13.96 -14.88
C ASP A 67 -18.07 12.58 -15.53
N LYS A 68 -17.21 12.19 -16.47
CA LYS A 68 -17.30 10.91 -17.19
C LYS A 68 -16.52 9.77 -16.52
N SER A 69 -15.83 10.02 -15.41
CA SER A 69 -14.96 9.04 -14.76
C SER A 69 -15.70 7.91 -14.04
N MET A 70 -17.01 8.04 -13.83
CA MET A 70 -17.81 7.14 -12.97
C MET A 70 -17.34 7.08 -11.50
N ILE A 71 -16.52 8.04 -11.08
CA ILE A 71 -16.03 8.17 -9.70
C ILE A 71 -16.92 9.17 -8.98
N ARG A 72 -17.45 8.79 -7.81
CA ARG A 72 -18.22 9.69 -6.94
C ARG A 72 -17.33 10.45 -5.95
N LYS A 73 -16.41 9.73 -5.31
CA LYS A 73 -15.47 10.26 -4.30
C LYS A 73 -14.18 9.45 -4.30
N ARG A 74 -13.09 10.05 -3.84
CA ARG A 74 -11.79 9.37 -3.65
C ARG A 74 -11.22 9.69 -2.28
N HIS A 75 -10.61 8.70 -1.65
CA HIS A 75 -9.84 8.90 -0.44
C HIS A 75 -8.40 9.28 -0.83
N MET A 76 -7.87 10.33 -0.21
CA MET A 76 -6.54 10.86 -0.49
C MET A 76 -5.81 11.10 0.82
N HIS A 77 -4.54 10.73 0.90
CA HIS A 77 -3.74 11.06 2.08
C HIS A 77 -3.41 12.56 2.12
N LEU A 78 -3.07 13.14 0.97
CA LEU A 78 -2.72 14.55 0.85
C LEU A 78 -3.92 15.45 1.21
N THR A 79 -3.67 16.50 1.99
CA THR A 79 -4.64 17.54 2.35
C THR A 79 -4.25 18.89 1.75
N GLU A 80 -5.17 19.85 1.75
CA GLU A 80 -4.90 21.19 1.23
C GLU A 80 -3.81 21.90 2.05
N GLU A 81 -3.81 21.72 3.37
CA GLU A 81 -2.84 22.31 4.30
C GLU A 81 -1.44 21.80 4.01
N PHE A 82 -1.28 20.48 3.86
CA PHE A 82 0.01 19.88 3.54
C PHE A 82 0.55 20.35 2.19
N LEU A 83 -0.32 20.48 1.20
CA LEU A 83 0.06 20.95 -0.14
C LEU A 83 0.46 22.44 -0.13
N LYS A 84 -0.16 23.28 0.71
CA LYS A 84 0.25 24.68 0.90
C LYS A 84 1.64 24.79 1.53
N GLU A 85 1.98 23.89 2.45
CA GLU A 85 3.31 23.83 3.07
C GLU A 85 4.38 23.30 2.11
N ASN A 86 3.99 22.56 1.07
CA ASN A 86 4.89 21.90 0.12
C ASN A 86 4.57 22.29 -1.34
N PRO A 87 4.75 23.57 -1.73
CA PRO A 87 4.30 24.09 -3.02
C PRO A 87 4.96 23.42 -4.23
N ASP A 88 6.18 22.90 -4.11
CA ASP A 88 6.86 22.14 -5.17
C ASP A 88 6.13 20.84 -5.52
N MET A 89 5.27 20.32 -4.62
CA MET A 89 4.39 19.19 -4.96
C MET A 89 3.23 19.59 -5.88
N CYS A 90 2.85 20.86 -5.88
CA CYS A 90 1.80 21.46 -6.71
C CYS A 90 2.36 22.06 -8.01
N ALA A 91 3.65 22.37 -8.06
CA ALA A 91 4.31 22.90 -9.24
C ALA A 91 4.64 21.77 -10.25
N TYR A 92 4.36 22.03 -11.52
CA TYR A 92 4.65 21.08 -12.59
C TYR A 92 6.16 20.90 -12.77
N MET A 93 6.63 19.64 -12.69
CA MET A 93 8.05 19.25 -12.86
C MET A 93 9.04 19.86 -11.85
N ALA A 94 8.57 20.47 -10.76
CA ALA A 94 9.43 20.95 -9.69
C ALA A 94 10.00 19.78 -8.87
N PRO A 95 11.24 19.90 -8.34
CA PRO A 95 11.87 18.86 -7.55
C PRO A 95 11.09 18.66 -6.25
N SER A 96 10.40 17.53 -6.14
CA SER A 96 9.56 17.21 -4.96
C SER A 96 9.67 15.74 -4.54
N LEU A 97 10.70 15.02 -5.01
CA LEU A 97 10.85 13.59 -4.75
C LEU A 97 11.04 13.30 -3.26
N ASP A 98 11.93 14.04 -2.58
CA ASP A 98 12.27 13.80 -1.18
C ASP A 98 11.05 13.95 -0.28
N VAL A 99 10.32 15.07 -0.41
CA VAL A 99 9.07 15.30 0.31
C VAL A 99 8.04 14.20 0.04
N ARG A 100 7.89 13.78 -1.23
CA ARG A 100 6.97 12.69 -1.58
C ARG A 100 7.39 11.37 -0.94
N GLN A 101 8.69 11.07 -0.90
CA GLN A 101 9.25 9.87 -0.29
C GLN A 101 9.03 9.86 1.22
N ASP A 102 9.33 10.97 1.90
CA ASP A 102 9.15 11.11 3.35
C ASP A 102 7.71 10.79 3.79
N ILE A 103 6.71 11.17 2.98
CA ILE A 103 5.31 10.83 3.22
C ILE A 103 5.08 9.33 3.02
N VAL A 104 5.39 8.81 1.83
CA VAL A 104 4.96 7.45 1.44
C VAL A 104 5.69 6.36 2.22
N VAL A 105 6.96 6.58 2.60
CA VAL A 105 7.75 5.62 3.40
C VAL A 105 7.09 5.37 4.76
N VAL A 106 6.47 6.39 5.33
CA VAL A 106 5.77 6.30 6.62
C VAL A 106 4.33 5.81 6.44
N GLU A 107 3.61 6.35 5.47
CA GLU A 107 2.15 6.20 5.39
C GLU A 107 1.70 4.91 4.67
N VAL A 108 2.48 4.42 3.70
CA VAL A 108 2.19 3.15 3.02
C VAL A 108 2.13 1.97 4.01
N PRO A 109 3.14 1.72 4.87
CA PRO A 109 3.07 0.62 5.82
C PRO A 109 2.02 0.83 6.92
N LYS A 110 1.71 2.09 7.30
CA LYS A 110 0.61 2.38 8.25
C LYS A 110 -0.76 2.01 7.67
N LEU A 111 -1.06 2.43 6.44
CA LEU A 111 -2.32 2.08 5.78
C LEU A 111 -2.43 0.57 5.55
N GLY A 112 -1.31 -0.06 5.15
CA GLY A 112 -1.21 -1.52 5.05
C GLY A 112 -1.48 -2.23 6.39
N LYS A 113 -0.99 -1.68 7.51
CA LYS A 113 -1.27 -2.21 8.86
C LYS A 113 -2.76 -2.14 9.19
N GLU A 114 -3.44 -1.03 8.90
CA GLU A 114 -4.87 -0.90 9.16
C GLU A 114 -5.71 -1.93 8.42
N ALA A 115 -5.41 -2.16 7.13
CA ALA A 115 -6.05 -3.20 6.34
C ALA A 115 -5.73 -4.60 6.87
N ALA A 116 -4.46 -4.89 7.15
CA ALA A 116 -4.01 -6.18 7.65
C ALA A 116 -4.61 -6.52 9.02
N VAL A 117 -4.75 -5.56 9.93
CA VAL A 117 -5.40 -5.77 11.24
C VAL A 117 -6.85 -6.21 11.08
N LYS A 118 -7.59 -5.64 10.13
CA LYS A 118 -8.97 -6.04 9.85
C LYS A 118 -9.03 -7.47 9.28
N ALA A 119 -8.19 -7.79 8.30
CA ALA A 119 -8.08 -9.15 7.75
C ALA A 119 -7.69 -10.19 8.81
N ILE A 120 -6.70 -9.89 9.65
CA ILE A 120 -6.27 -10.79 10.74
C ILE A 120 -7.39 -10.98 11.76
N LYS A 121 -8.14 -9.93 12.08
CA LYS A 121 -9.29 -10.00 12.99
C LYS A 121 -10.39 -10.92 12.44
N GLU A 122 -10.71 -10.79 11.15
CA GLU A 122 -11.68 -11.67 10.47
C GLU A 122 -11.18 -13.12 10.41
N TRP A 123 -9.90 -13.32 10.09
CA TRP A 123 -9.28 -14.65 10.04
C TRP A 123 -9.30 -15.37 11.41
N GLY A 124 -9.27 -14.61 12.51
CA GLY A 124 -9.46 -15.13 13.86
C GLY A 124 -8.33 -16.00 14.42
N GLN A 125 -7.23 -16.18 13.69
CA GLN A 125 -6.06 -16.94 14.12
C GLN A 125 -4.98 -16.03 14.71
N PRO A 126 -4.10 -16.57 15.58
CA PRO A 126 -3.00 -15.77 16.12
C PRO A 126 -2.03 -15.34 15.01
N LYS A 127 -1.58 -14.07 15.07
CA LYS A 127 -0.57 -13.50 14.16
C LYS A 127 0.69 -14.34 14.04
N SER A 128 1.02 -15.10 15.08
CA SER A 128 2.15 -16.03 15.06
C SER A 128 2.02 -17.11 13.99
N LYS A 129 0.83 -17.45 13.49
CA LYS A 129 0.65 -18.41 12.39
C LYS A 129 0.95 -17.83 11.01
N ILE A 130 1.17 -16.52 10.88
CA ILE A 130 1.57 -15.89 9.62
C ILE A 130 3.02 -16.28 9.33
N THR A 131 3.23 -17.01 8.23
CA THR A 131 4.55 -17.51 7.81
C THR A 131 5.18 -16.71 6.69
N HIS A 132 4.36 -16.03 5.89
CA HIS A 132 4.78 -15.23 4.74
C HIS A 132 4.08 -13.87 4.74
N VAL A 133 4.80 -12.84 4.30
CA VAL A 133 4.26 -11.51 4.00
C VAL A 133 4.66 -11.16 2.58
N VAL A 134 3.67 -10.94 1.72
CA VAL A 134 3.86 -10.40 0.38
C VAL A 134 3.33 -8.97 0.42
N PHE A 135 4.18 -7.99 0.14
CA PHE A 135 3.81 -6.58 0.15
C PHE A 135 4.05 -5.97 -1.23
N CYS A 136 3.03 -5.30 -1.77
CA CYS A 136 3.13 -4.59 -3.05
C CYS A 136 2.78 -3.11 -2.88
N THR A 137 3.58 -2.23 -3.46
CA THR A 137 3.26 -0.80 -3.57
C THR A 137 3.92 -0.17 -4.81
N THR A 138 3.19 0.72 -5.46
CA THR A 138 3.73 1.58 -6.53
C THR A 138 4.22 2.93 -5.96
N SER A 139 3.92 3.21 -4.69
CA SER A 139 4.29 4.46 -4.02
C SER A 139 5.51 4.24 -3.13
N GLY A 140 6.59 4.94 -3.47
CA GLY A 140 7.85 4.96 -2.74
C GLY A 140 8.72 3.73 -2.92
N VAL A 141 9.98 3.86 -2.52
CA VAL A 141 10.98 2.79 -2.40
C VAL A 141 11.86 3.14 -1.21
N ASP A 142 12.07 2.18 -0.31
CA ASP A 142 12.91 2.36 0.88
C ASP A 142 13.62 1.05 1.24
N MET A 143 14.71 1.16 2.02
CA MET A 143 15.49 0.04 2.52
C MET A 143 15.84 0.28 4.00
N PRO A 144 15.25 -0.49 4.95
CA PRO A 144 14.34 -1.64 4.75
C PRO A 144 12.96 -1.27 4.19
N GLY A 145 12.43 -2.15 3.31
CA GLY A 145 11.18 -1.90 2.60
C GLY A 145 9.90 -1.94 3.45
N ALA A 146 8.77 -1.63 2.80
CA ALA A 146 7.46 -1.56 3.44
C ALA A 146 7.01 -2.91 4.03
N ASP A 147 7.44 -4.02 3.46
CA ASP A 147 7.26 -5.38 3.99
C ASP A 147 7.91 -5.56 5.38
N TYR A 148 9.11 -5.00 5.57
CA TYR A 148 9.80 -5.00 6.86
C TYR A 148 9.09 -4.09 7.86
N GLN A 149 8.75 -2.86 7.45
CA GLN A 149 8.04 -1.91 8.32
C GLN A 149 6.69 -2.47 8.76
N LEU A 150 5.92 -3.07 7.85
CA LEU A 150 4.64 -3.72 8.16
C LEU A 150 4.83 -4.87 9.16
N THR A 151 5.83 -5.72 8.93
CA THR A 151 6.17 -6.85 9.81
C THR A 151 6.42 -6.38 11.25
N LYS A 152 7.16 -5.28 11.40
CA LYS A 152 7.43 -4.64 12.70
C LYS A 152 6.15 -4.05 13.31
N LEU A 153 5.37 -3.31 12.54
CA LEU A 153 4.13 -2.67 12.98
C LEU A 153 3.05 -3.67 13.44
N LEU A 154 2.99 -4.84 12.81
CA LEU A 154 2.08 -5.93 13.17
C LEU A 154 2.62 -6.81 14.30
N GLY A 155 3.91 -6.69 14.64
CA GLY A 155 4.57 -7.56 15.62
C GLY A 155 4.57 -9.02 15.19
N LEU A 156 4.90 -9.29 13.92
CA LEU A 156 5.03 -10.65 13.40
C LEU A 156 6.37 -11.27 13.83
N ARG A 157 6.53 -12.58 13.61
CA ARG A 157 7.78 -13.27 13.94
C ARG A 157 8.94 -12.71 13.09
N PRO A 158 10.15 -12.55 13.66
CA PRO A 158 11.33 -12.17 12.88
C PRO A 158 11.68 -13.14 11.73
N SER A 159 11.28 -14.40 11.86
CA SER A 159 11.49 -15.46 10.86
C SER A 159 10.46 -15.47 9.73
N VAL A 160 9.53 -14.50 9.68
CA VAL A 160 8.53 -14.42 8.61
C VAL A 160 9.23 -14.22 7.26
N LYS A 161 8.83 -15.00 6.27
CA LYS A 161 9.39 -14.88 4.92
C LYS A 161 8.74 -13.70 4.23
N ARG A 162 9.55 -12.76 3.74
CA ARG A 162 9.05 -11.52 3.12
C ARG A 162 9.32 -11.52 1.64
N LEU A 163 8.37 -11.00 0.87
CA LEU A 163 8.51 -10.68 -0.54
C LEU A 163 8.00 -9.25 -0.76
N MET A 164 8.89 -8.36 -1.16
CA MET A 164 8.59 -6.96 -1.45
C MET A 164 8.55 -6.73 -2.96
N MET A 165 7.45 -6.19 -3.46
CA MET A 165 7.26 -5.85 -4.87
C MET A 165 7.01 -4.35 -5.01
N TYR A 166 8.00 -3.61 -5.49
CA TYR A 166 7.89 -2.19 -5.76
C TYR A 166 7.53 -1.93 -7.23
N GLN A 167 6.78 -0.86 -7.48
CA GLN A 167 6.54 -0.26 -8.80
C GLN A 167 6.02 -1.21 -9.90
N GLN A 168 5.16 -2.16 -9.54
CA GLN A 168 4.54 -3.08 -10.51
C GLN A 168 3.35 -2.45 -11.26
N GLY A 169 2.63 -1.50 -10.64
CA GLY A 169 1.44 -0.91 -11.23
C GLY A 169 0.16 -1.75 -11.04
N CYS A 170 -0.86 -1.50 -11.87
CA CYS A 170 -2.23 -1.94 -11.59
C CYS A 170 -2.48 -3.45 -11.73
N TYR A 171 -1.59 -4.21 -12.37
CA TYR A 171 -1.75 -5.67 -12.56
C TYR A 171 -1.28 -6.49 -11.35
N ALA A 172 -0.79 -5.84 -10.29
CA ALA A 172 -0.16 -6.51 -9.16
C ALA A 172 -1.13 -7.09 -8.12
N GLY A 173 -2.44 -6.82 -8.27
CA GLY A 173 -3.50 -7.30 -7.39
C GLY A 173 -4.08 -8.65 -7.77
#